data_AF-A0AAV4RV74-F1
#
_entry.id   AF-A0AAV4RV74-F1
#
_cell.length_a   1.000
_cell.length_b   1.000
_cell.length_c   1.000
_cell.angle_alpha   90.00
_cell.angle_beta   90.00
_cell.angle_gamma   90.00
#
_symmetry.space_group_name_H-M   'P 1'
#
loop_
_entity.id
_entity.type
_entity.pdbx_description
1 polymer ?
#
loop_
_entity_poly.entity_id
_entity_poly.type
_entity_poly.pdbx_seq_one_letter_code
_entity_poly.pdbx_strand_id
1 'polypeptide(L)'
;MSKEDFSAICSRIEDKKQRLNAISQDIWKNPELSYVEEHAHAVLTEALSSFGFNVQKHYLLPTAFRAEYSSSTGNISGGGQMAKKCPTLDSHS
;
A
#
# COMPACT_ATOMS: atom_id res chain seq x y z
N MET A 1 1.08 -21.36 -13.46
CA MET A 1 0.11 -20.31 -13.82
C MET A 1 -0.66 -20.81 -15.02
N SER A 2 -1.96 -20.98 -14.84
CA SER A 2 -2.87 -21.39 -15.91
C SER A 2 -3.14 -20.22 -16.85
N LYS A 3 -3.73 -20.47 -18.02
CA LYS A 3 -4.17 -19.36 -18.92
C LYS A 3 -5.30 -18.56 -18.27
N GLU A 4 -6.07 -19.23 -17.44
CA GLU A 4 -7.20 -18.70 -16.68
C GLU A 4 -6.71 -17.71 -15.61
N ASP A 5 -5.63 -18.03 -14.88
CA ASP A 5 -5.00 -17.13 -13.91
C ASP A 5 -4.51 -15.84 -14.61
N PHE A 6 -3.86 -16.00 -15.76
CA PHE A 6 -3.36 -14.87 -16.54
C PHE A 6 -4.50 -13.97 -17.02
N SER A 7 -5.57 -14.57 -17.55
CA SER A 7 -6.76 -13.82 -17.99
C SER A 7 -7.42 -13.05 -16.84
N ALA A 8 -7.54 -13.67 -15.65
CA ALA A 8 -8.09 -13.01 -14.47
C ALA A 8 -7.23 -11.80 -14.03
N ILE A 9 -5.90 -11.92 -14.08
CA ILE A 9 -4.98 -10.81 -13.79
C ILE A 9 -5.16 -9.68 -14.80
N CYS A 10 -5.19 -9.98 -16.10
CA CYS A 10 -5.38 -8.98 -17.15
C CYS A 10 -6.72 -8.24 -17.00
N SER A 11 -7.81 -8.97 -16.73
CA SER A 11 -9.12 -8.35 -16.48
C SER A 11 -9.05 -7.37 -15.31
N ARG A 12 -8.40 -7.77 -14.22
CA ARG A 12 -8.28 -6.90 -13.04
C ARG A 12 -7.41 -5.66 -13.31
N ILE A 13 -6.40 -5.77 -14.16
CA ILE A 13 -5.59 -4.61 -14.59
C ILE A 13 -6.45 -3.65 -15.40
N GLU A 14 -7.25 -4.15 -16.36
CA GLU A 14 -8.13 -3.31 -17.17
C GLU A 14 -9.18 -2.61 -16.30
N ASP A 15 -9.78 -3.30 -15.33
CA ASP A 15 -10.75 -2.72 -14.38
C ASP A 15 -10.17 -1.56 -13.54
N LYS A 16 -8.86 -1.53 -13.33
CA LYS A 16 -8.18 -0.51 -12.52
C LYS A 16 -7.42 0.52 -13.35
N LYS A 17 -7.35 0.33 -14.66
CA LYS A 17 -6.59 1.17 -15.60
C LYS A 17 -6.86 2.65 -15.45
N GLN A 18 -8.12 3.08 -15.43
CA GLN A 18 -8.47 4.50 -15.31
C GLN A 18 -7.92 5.10 -14.02
N ARG A 19 -8.04 4.37 -12.89
CA ARG A 19 -7.57 4.85 -11.59
C ARG A 19 -6.05 4.90 -11.52
N LEU A 20 -5.37 3.87 -12.02
CA LEU A 20 -3.90 3.83 -12.10
C LEU A 20 -3.36 4.94 -13.01
N ASN A 21 -4.03 5.19 -14.14
CA ASN A 21 -3.67 6.27 -15.05
C ASN A 21 -3.85 7.65 -14.39
N ALA A 22 -4.97 7.87 -13.69
CA ALA A 22 -5.22 9.11 -12.96
C ALA A 22 -4.13 9.39 -11.91
N ILE A 23 -3.75 8.38 -11.12
CA ILE A 23 -2.65 8.48 -10.14
C ILE A 23 -1.34 8.87 -10.83
N SER A 24 -0.99 8.17 -11.92
CA SER A 24 0.24 8.44 -12.66
C SER A 24 0.26 9.85 -13.26
N GLN A 25 -0.86 10.30 -13.83
CA GLN A 25 -0.98 11.65 -14.39
C GLN A 25 -0.91 12.73 -13.31
N ASP A 26 -1.49 12.48 -12.14
CA ASP A 26 -1.44 13.43 -11.03
C ASP A 26 -0.02 13.62 -10.50
N ILE A 27 0.71 12.52 -10.26
CA ILE A 27 2.13 12.59 -9.86
C ILE A 27 2.97 13.28 -10.94
N TRP A 28 2.74 12.96 -12.22
CA TRP A 28 3.50 13.55 -13.33
C TRP A 28 3.27 15.07 -13.47
N LYS A 29 2.04 15.55 -13.22
CA LYS A 29 1.70 16.98 -13.29
C LYS A 29 2.21 17.79 -12.10
N ASN A 30 2.56 17.14 -11.00
CA ASN A 30 3.04 17.76 -9.76
C ASN A 30 4.45 17.24 -9.43
N PRO A 31 5.48 17.60 -10.22
CA PRO A 31 6.84 17.15 -9.95
C PRO A 31 7.39 17.78 -8.66
N GLU A 32 8.01 16.96 -7.82
CA GLU A 32 8.62 17.38 -6.55
C GLU A 32 10.12 17.06 -6.52
N LEU A 33 10.84 17.70 -5.60
CA LEU A 33 12.26 17.46 -5.41
C LEU A 33 12.51 16.14 -4.69
N SER A 34 13.67 15.54 -4.97
CA SER A 34 14.10 14.33 -4.28
C SER A 34 14.10 14.52 -2.76
N TYR A 35 13.55 13.56 -2.04
CA TYR A 35 13.37 13.54 -0.57
C TYR A 35 12.35 14.54 -0.01
N VAL A 36 11.61 15.25 -0.86
CA VAL A 36 10.56 16.21 -0.48
C VAL A 36 9.29 15.97 -1.32
N GLU A 37 9.06 14.72 -1.74
CA GLU A 37 7.91 14.28 -2.53
C GLU A 37 6.64 14.09 -1.66
N GLU A 38 6.17 15.15 -1.00
CA GLU A 38 5.03 15.10 -0.08
C GLU A 38 3.71 14.76 -0.79
N HIS A 39 3.47 15.33 -1.98
CA HIS A 39 2.30 15.05 -2.80
C HIS A 39 2.32 13.61 -3.33
N ALA A 40 3.42 13.18 -3.94
CA ALA A 40 3.55 11.82 -4.45
C ALA A 40 3.44 10.78 -3.33
N HIS A 41 4.03 11.05 -2.16
CA HIS A 41 3.90 10.22 -0.97
C HIS A 41 2.44 10.09 -0.53
N ALA A 42 1.72 11.20 -0.41
CA ALA A 42 0.32 11.21 0.00
C ALA A 42 -0.56 10.41 -0.97
N VAL A 43 -0.44 10.70 -2.27
CA VAL A 43 -1.23 10.07 -3.34
C VAL A 43 -1.02 8.55 -3.36
N LEU A 44 0.23 8.09 -3.33
CA LEU A 44 0.54 6.66 -3.40
C LEU A 44 0.09 5.92 -2.13
N THR A 45 0.34 6.49 -0.95
CA THR A 45 -0.01 5.84 0.31
C THR A 45 -1.52 5.75 0.52
N GLU A 46 -2.28 6.77 0.11
CA GLU A 46 -3.75 6.74 0.12
C GLU A 46 -4.29 5.72 -0.89
N ALA A 47 -3.78 5.73 -2.12
CA ALA A 47 -4.21 4.78 -3.15
C ALA A 47 -3.99 3.33 -2.71
N LEU A 48 -2.80 3.00 -2.21
CA LEU A 48 -2.46 1.65 -1.74
C LEU A 48 -3.33 1.23 -0.54
N SER A 49 -3.54 2.12 0.42
CA SER A 49 -4.44 1.86 1.56
C SER A 49 -5.85 1.53 1.08
N SER A 50 -6.37 2.28 0.11
CA SER A 50 -7.69 2.03 -0.47
C SER A 50 -7.79 0.73 -1.29
N PHE A 51 -6.65 0.19 -1.73
CA PHE A 51 -6.58 -1.12 -2.40
C PHE A 51 -6.44 -2.29 -1.41
N GLY A 52 -6.44 -2.01 -0.09
CA GLY A 52 -6.38 -3.02 0.96
C GLY A 52 -4.96 -3.39 1.37
N PHE A 53 -3.95 -2.60 1.01
CA PHE A 53 -2.60 -2.77 1.55
C PHE A 53 -2.53 -2.22 2.97
N ASN A 54 -1.77 -2.89 3.83
CA ASN A 54 -1.31 -2.31 5.09
C ASN A 54 -0.14 -1.37 4.79
N VAL A 55 -0.36 -0.07 4.89
CA VAL A 55 0.62 0.95 4.53
C VAL A 55 1.24 1.57 5.78
N GLN A 56 2.55 1.47 5.90
CA GLN A 56 3.36 2.21 6.84
C GLN A 56 3.97 3.44 6.15
N LYS A 57 3.46 4.62 6.49
CA LYS A 57 4.01 5.92 6.06
C LYS A 57 5.29 6.24 6.85
N HIS A 58 6.09 7.17 6.32
CA HIS A 58 7.30 7.69 6.96
C HIS A 58 8.26 6.58 7.45
N TYR A 59 8.54 5.59 6.59
CA TYR A 59 9.20 4.35 7.02
C TYR A 59 10.67 4.56 7.44
N LEU A 60 11.52 4.98 6.50
CA LEU A 60 12.93 5.31 6.76
C LEU A 60 13.22 6.80 6.56
N LEU A 61 12.35 7.50 5.83
CA LEU A 61 12.46 8.91 5.46
C LEU A 61 11.06 9.51 5.50
N PRO A 62 10.92 10.85 5.61
CA PRO A 62 9.62 11.52 5.59
C PRO A 62 8.76 11.11 4.38
N THR A 63 9.34 10.97 3.19
CA THR A 63 8.57 10.64 1.98
C THR A 63 8.62 9.14 1.62
N ALA A 64 9.36 8.32 2.37
CA ALA A 64 9.40 6.87 2.15
C ALA A 64 8.21 6.15 2.80
N PHE A 65 7.71 5.09 2.15
CA PHE A 65 6.64 4.25 2.68
C PHE A 65 6.89 2.77 2.40
N ARG A 66 6.24 1.89 3.18
CA ARG A 66 6.18 0.44 2.98
C ARG A 66 4.72 0.02 2.86
N ALA A 67 4.39 -0.84 1.90
CA ALA A 67 3.05 -1.37 1.72
C ALA A 67 3.09 -2.90 1.68
N GLU A 68 2.26 -3.55 2.47
CA GLU A 68 2.19 -5.01 2.57
C GLU A 68 0.79 -5.50 2.27
N TYR A 69 0.68 -6.62 1.55
CA TYR A 69 -0.59 -7.27 1.28
C TYR A 69 -0.55 -8.70 1.79
N SER A 70 -1.51 -9.05 2.66
CA SER A 70 -1.69 -10.40 3.17
C SER A 70 -3.02 -10.96 2.68
N SER A 71 -2.97 -12.05 1.92
CA SER A 71 -4.17 -12.81 1.55
C SER A 71 -4.46 -13.86 2.62
N SER A 72 -5.65 -13.85 3.21
CA SER A 72 -6.09 -14.86 4.18
C SER A 72 -6.33 -16.24 3.55
N THR A 73 -6.24 -16.35 2.23
CA THR A 73 -6.43 -17.61 1.48
C THR A 73 -5.12 -18.38 1.36
N GLY A 74 -4.56 -18.76 2.50
CA GLY A 74 -3.48 -19.72 2.62
C GLY A 74 -3.77 -20.59 3.83
N ASN A 75 -4.41 -21.73 3.63
CA ASN A 75 -4.38 -22.81 4.62
C ASN A 75 -2.92 -23.28 4.75
N ILE A 76 -2.14 -22.57 5.56
CA ILE A 76 -0.94 -23.12 6.20
C ILE A 76 -1.19 -22.96 7.69
N SER A 77 -1.61 -24.06 8.29
CA SER A 77 -1.47 -24.31 9.72
C SER A 77 -0.01 -24.10 10.11
N GLY A 78 0.35 -22.91 10.60
CA GLY A 78 1.73 -22.66 10.99
C GLY A 78 2.09 -21.19 11.22
N GLY A 79 1.75 -20.67 12.40
CA GLY A 79 2.59 -19.72 13.13
C GLY A 79 2.53 -18.25 12.70
N GLY A 80 1.97 -17.40 13.57
CA GLY A 80 2.18 -15.96 13.49
C GLY A 80 1.02 -15.15 14.06
N GLN A 81 0.76 -15.28 15.36
CA GLN A 81 -0.04 -14.32 16.11
C GLN A 81 0.44 -12.91 15.80
N MET A 82 -0.44 -12.07 15.23
CA MET A 82 -0.22 -10.63 15.25
C MET A 82 -0.20 -10.22 16.72
N ALA A 83 0.98 -9.87 17.21
CA ALA A 83 1.17 -9.29 18.52
C ALA A 83 0.21 -8.11 18.66
N LYS A 84 -0.70 -8.24 19.62
CA LYS A 84 -1.54 -7.13 20.07
C LYS A 84 -0.59 -6.05 20.58
N LYS A 85 -0.57 -4.91 19.90
CA LYS A 85 0.22 -3.73 20.26
C LYS A 85 0.08 -3.45 21.75
N CYS A 86 1.22 -3.34 22.45
CA CYS A 86 1.30 -3.00 23.86
C CYS A 86 0.49 -1.72 24.14
N PRO A 87 -0.35 -1.66 25.19
CA PRO A 87 -0.91 -0.41 25.64
C PRO A 87 0.23 0.47 26.17
N THR A 88 0.31 1.69 25.63
CA THR A 88 1.21 2.75 26.07
C THR A 88 0.95 3.06 27.54
N LEU A 89 2.03 3.09 28.33
CA LEU A 89 2.04 3.59 29.70
C LEU A 89 1.42 4.99 29.76
N ASP A 90 0.27 5.10 30.40
CA ASP A 90 -0.23 6.34 30.99
C ASP A 90 0.51 6.58 32.31
N SER A 91 1.58 7.35 32.21
CA SER A 91 2.16 8.05 33.35
C SER A 91 1.96 9.54 33.12
N HIS A 92 0.96 10.16 33.75
CA HIS A 92 1.00 11.57 34.15
C HIS A 92 -0.02 11.83 35.29
N SER A 93 0.56 12.10 36.47
CA SER A 93 0.08 12.80 37.69
C SER A 93 -1.16 12.30 38.42
#